data_AF-A0A4Q6BZW0-F1
#
_entry.id   AF-A0A4Q6BZW0-F1
#
_cell.length_a   1.000
_cell.length_b   1.000
_cell.length_c   1.000
_cell.angle_alpha   90.00
_cell.angle_beta   90.00
_cell.angle_gamma   90.00
#
_symmetry.space_group_name_H-M   'P 1'
#
loop_
_entity.id
_entity.type
_entity.pdbx_description
1 polymer ?
#
loop_
_entity_poly.entity_id
_entity_poly.type
_entity_poly.pdbx_seq_one_letter_code
_entity_poly.pdbx_strand_id
1 'polypeptide(L)'
;MMIDSLEMTDDDRALILKSCQTSKESCIVITHGTDTMELTAEVLGEAALEKTVVLTGAMIPYAFGSSDGLFNLGSALAFAQTLPHGVYIAMNGRYFHWYNCTKDKSSGQFKEKR
;
A
#
# COMPACT_ATOMS: atom_id res chain seq x y z
N MET A 1 -6.25 -4.99 -10.54
CA MET A 1 -6.42 -6.46 -10.52
C MET A 1 -7.22 -6.81 -9.28
N MET A 2 -8.00 -7.90 -9.29
CA MET A 2 -8.75 -8.40 -8.14
C MET A 2 -8.24 -9.80 -7.81
N ILE A 3 -7.08 -9.86 -7.15
CA ILE A 3 -6.33 -11.10 -6.86
C ILE A 3 -5.99 -11.09 -5.36
N ASP A 4 -5.96 -12.25 -4.73
CA ASP A 4 -5.44 -12.39 -3.37
C ASP A 4 -3.94 -12.06 -3.36
N SER A 5 -3.49 -11.24 -2.40
CA SER A 5 -2.08 -10.88 -2.30
C SER A 5 -1.15 -12.09 -2.10
N LEU A 6 -1.64 -13.21 -1.56
CA LEU A 6 -0.87 -14.44 -1.43
C LEU A 6 -0.60 -15.14 -2.78
N GLU A 7 -1.44 -14.89 -3.78
CA GLU A 7 -1.32 -15.44 -5.13
C GLU A 7 -0.60 -14.48 -6.09
N MET A 8 -0.21 -13.29 -5.63
CA MET A 8 0.49 -12.31 -6.46
C MET A 8 1.93 -12.71 -6.75
N THR A 9 2.27 -12.66 -8.02
CA THR A 9 3.59 -12.94 -8.57
C THR A 9 4.41 -11.66 -8.79
N ASP A 10 5.68 -11.83 -9.17
CA ASP A 10 6.55 -10.70 -9.53
C ASP A 10 6.05 -9.99 -10.81
N ASP A 11 5.45 -10.72 -11.75
CA ASP A 11 4.85 -10.14 -12.95
C ASP A 11 3.66 -9.22 -12.62
N ASP A 12 2.86 -9.59 -11.62
CA ASP A 12 1.77 -8.74 -11.12
C ASP A 12 2.31 -7.43 -10.53
N ARG A 13 3.40 -7.51 -9.75
CA ARG A 13 4.05 -6.32 -9.16
C ARG A 13 4.71 -5.46 -10.23
N ALA A 14 5.33 -6.06 -11.22
CA ALA A 14 5.89 -5.36 -12.38
C ALA A 14 4.80 -4.61 -13.18
N LEU A 15 3.61 -5.21 -13.31
CA LEU A 15 2.46 -4.54 -13.93
C LEU A 15 1.97 -3.33 -13.11
N ILE A 16 1.94 -3.44 -11.78
CA ILE A 16 1.61 -2.31 -10.89
C ILE A 16 2.64 -1.19 -11.05
N LEU A 17 3.94 -1.52 -11.05
CA LEU A 17 5.02 -0.56 -11.25
C LEU A 17 4.89 0.17 -12.60
N LYS A 18 4.68 -0.58 -13.68
CA LYS A 18 4.46 -0.01 -15.02
C LYS A 18 3.24 0.91 -15.06
N SER A 19 2.18 0.55 -14.35
CA SER A 19 0.98 1.39 -14.22
C SER A 19 1.29 2.71 -13.50
N CYS A 20 2.09 2.66 -12.43
CA CYS A 20 2.54 3.87 -11.73
C CYS A 20 3.46 4.75 -12.59
N GLN A 21 4.36 4.15 -13.37
CA GLN A 21 5.26 4.87 -14.29
C GLN A 21 4.50 5.60 -15.40
N THR A 22 3.46 4.97 -15.96
CA THR A 22 2.70 5.50 -17.09
C THR A 22 1.54 6.41 -16.69
N SER A 23 1.14 6.39 -15.42
CA SER A 23 0.12 7.29 -14.87
C SER A 23 0.56 8.75 -14.94
N LYS A 24 -0.38 9.64 -15.30
CA LYS A 24 -0.13 11.09 -15.39
C LYS A 24 -0.15 11.75 -14.02
N GLU A 25 -0.85 11.13 -13.08
CA GLU A 25 -1.05 11.59 -11.72
C GLU A 25 0.25 11.50 -10.92
N SER A 26 0.54 12.54 -10.14
CA SER A 26 1.68 12.56 -9.21
C SER A 26 1.37 11.90 -7.87
N CYS A 27 0.09 11.72 -7.55
CA CYS A 27 -0.40 11.16 -6.29
C CYS A 27 -1.27 9.93 -6.61
N ILE A 28 -0.86 8.75 -6.15
CA ILE A 28 -1.49 7.47 -6.48
C ILE A 28 -1.83 6.73 -5.18
N VAL A 29 -3.07 6.24 -5.08
CA VAL A 29 -3.48 5.32 -4.02
C VAL A 29 -3.73 3.95 -4.63
N ILE A 30 -3.16 2.91 -4.02
CA ILE A 30 -3.30 1.53 -4.45
C ILE A 30 -3.99 0.74 -3.33
N THR A 31 -5.17 0.18 -3.62
CA THR A 31 -5.78 -0.82 -2.74
C THR A 31 -5.11 -2.17 -2.98
N HIS A 32 -4.74 -2.85 -1.91
CA HIS A 32 -3.95 -4.08 -1.97
C HIS A 32 -4.31 -5.03 -0.82
N GLY A 33 -4.21 -6.35 -1.06
CA GLY A 33 -4.32 -7.35 0.01
C GLY A 33 -3.15 -7.23 0.99
N THR A 34 -3.39 -7.46 2.29
CA THR A 34 -2.40 -7.06 3.31
C THR A 34 -1.23 -8.03 3.46
N ASP A 35 -1.33 -9.27 2.98
CA ASP A 35 -0.32 -10.31 3.28
C ASP A 35 1.01 -10.13 2.55
N THR A 36 0.99 -9.57 1.33
CA THR A 36 2.21 -9.31 0.55
C THR A 36 2.34 -7.85 0.13
N MET A 37 1.63 -6.94 0.80
CA MET A 37 1.66 -5.51 0.50
C MET A 37 3.07 -4.91 0.61
N GLU A 38 3.86 -5.37 1.59
CA GLU A 38 5.26 -4.97 1.79
C GLU A 38 6.11 -5.23 0.55
N LEU A 39 5.93 -6.39 -0.10
CA LEU A 39 6.70 -6.77 -1.27
C LEU A 39 6.37 -5.87 -2.47
N THR A 40 5.10 -5.50 -2.65
CA THR A 40 4.73 -4.51 -3.68
C THR A 40 5.32 -3.13 -3.34
N ALA A 41 5.27 -2.72 -2.08
CA ALA A 41 5.81 -1.44 -1.66
C ALA A 41 7.32 -1.36 -1.90
N GLU A 42 8.06 -2.45 -1.69
CA GLU A 42 9.49 -2.56 -1.98
C GLU A 42 9.79 -2.39 -3.47
N VAL A 43 9.12 -3.15 -4.35
CA VAL A 43 9.26 -3.02 -5.81
C VAL A 43 9.00 -1.58 -6.30
N LEU A 44 7.97 -0.93 -5.75
CA LEU A 44 7.63 0.44 -6.10
C LEU A 44 8.62 1.46 -5.52
N GLY A 45 9.10 1.22 -4.31
CA GLY A 45 10.03 2.09 -3.59
C GLY A 45 11.41 2.13 -4.23
N GLU A 46 11.92 0.98 -4.67
CA GLU A 46 13.19 0.85 -5.39
C GLU A 46 13.21 1.59 -6.73
N ALA A 47 12.05 1.71 -7.38
CA ALA A 47 11.93 2.42 -8.65
C ALA A 47 12.10 3.95 -8.53
N ALA A 48 12.06 4.50 -7.31
CA ALA A 48 12.35 5.91 -7.00
C ALA A 48 11.64 6.92 -7.92
N LEU A 49 10.35 6.69 -8.21
CA LEU A 49 9.55 7.58 -9.05
C LEU A 49 9.37 8.96 -8.39
N GLU A 50 9.34 10.03 -9.18
CA GLU A 50 8.95 11.38 -8.73
C GLU A 50 7.43 11.49 -8.53
N LYS A 51 6.87 10.60 -7.72
CA LYS A 51 5.45 10.47 -7.41
C LYS A 51 5.26 10.08 -5.94
N THR A 52 4.11 10.42 -5.37
CA THR A 52 3.66 9.94 -4.06
C THR A 52 2.73 8.75 -4.27
N VAL A 53 3.15 7.56 -3.87
CA VAL A 53 2.36 6.32 -3.99
C VAL A 53 2.05 5.78 -2.60
N VAL A 54 0.76 5.60 -2.29
CA VAL A 54 0.31 5.09 -0.99
C VAL A 54 -0.46 3.79 -1.18
N LEU A 55 0.08 2.69 -0.67
CA LEU A 55 -0.61 1.41 -0.61
C LEU A 55 -1.47 1.35 0.65
N THR A 56 -2.67 0.81 0.52
CA THR A 56 -3.60 0.63 1.63
C THR A 56 -4.41 -0.65 1.45
N GLY A 57 -4.95 -1.17 2.54
CA GLY A 57 -5.82 -2.34 2.52
C GLY A 57 -6.78 -2.34 3.69
N ALA A 58 -7.34 -3.51 3.96
CA ALA A 58 -8.20 -3.75 5.11
C ALA A 58 -7.90 -5.12 5.67
N MET A 59 -7.99 -5.28 6.99
CA MET A 59 -7.98 -6.59 7.64
C MET A 59 -9.35 -7.24 7.60
N ILE A 60 -10.41 -6.42 7.61
CA ILE A 60 -11.80 -6.87 7.54
C ILE A 60 -12.39 -6.33 6.22
N PRO A 61 -12.98 -7.17 5.35
CA PRO A 61 -13.54 -6.71 4.08
C PRO A 61 -14.56 -5.58 4.27
N TYR A 62 -14.54 -4.58 3.38
CA TYR A 62 -15.33 -3.34 3.53
C TYR A 62 -16.85 -3.56 3.65
N ALA A 63 -17.36 -4.70 3.16
CA ALA A 63 -18.76 -5.06 3.22
C ALA A 63 -19.26 -5.37 4.64
N PHE A 64 -18.35 -5.60 5.61
CA PHE A 64 -18.70 -5.84 7.01
C PHE A 64 -18.68 -4.53 7.80
N GLY A 65 -19.69 -4.33 8.66
CA GLY A 65 -19.88 -3.06 9.39
C GLY A 65 -18.76 -2.66 10.35
N SER A 66 -17.90 -3.59 10.75
CA SER A 66 -16.72 -3.34 11.60
C SER A 66 -15.42 -3.19 10.79
N SER A 67 -15.51 -2.96 9.48
CA SER A 67 -14.34 -2.88 8.61
C SER A 67 -13.48 -1.64 8.88
N ASP A 68 -12.17 -1.84 8.85
CA ASP A 68 -11.14 -0.80 8.85
C ASP A 68 -10.90 -0.18 7.46
N GLY A 69 -11.53 -0.73 6.40
CA GLY A 69 -11.23 -0.38 5.01
C GLY A 69 -11.50 1.06 4.62
N LEU A 70 -12.65 1.63 5.03
CA LEU A 70 -12.95 3.04 4.73
C LEU A 70 -12.04 4.01 5.49
N PHE A 71 -11.69 3.66 6.73
CA PHE A 71 -10.78 4.46 7.55
C PHE A 71 -9.37 4.46 6.96
N ASN A 72 -8.86 3.29 6.55
CA ASN A 72 -7.54 3.17 5.93
C ASN A 72 -7.52 3.88 4.56
N LEU A 73 -8.57 3.74 3.74
CA LEU A 73 -8.68 4.43 2.45
C LEU A 73 -8.69 5.96 2.62
N GLY A 74 -9.47 6.48 3.57
CA GLY A 74 -9.48 7.91 3.87
C GLY A 74 -8.11 8.43 4.31
N SER A 75 -7.41 7.66 5.15
CA SER A 75 -6.04 7.97 5.58
C SER A 75 -5.08 7.97 4.39
N ALA A 76 -5.16 6.98 3.51
CA ALA A 76 -4.30 6.88 2.33
C ALA A 76 -4.48 8.05 1.36
N LEU A 77 -5.73 8.49 1.14
CA LEU A 77 -6.03 9.67 0.33
C LEU A 77 -5.43 10.94 0.95
N ALA A 78 -5.51 11.10 2.27
CA ALA A 78 -4.90 12.24 2.96
C ALA A 78 -3.37 12.22 2.84
N PHE A 79 -2.75 11.07 3.06
CA PHE A 79 -1.29 10.92 2.95
C PHE A 79 -0.77 11.13 1.52
N ALA A 80 -1.48 10.63 0.50
CA ALA A 80 -1.08 10.80 -0.90
C ALA A 80 -0.99 12.28 -1.31
N GLN A 81 -1.76 13.16 -0.66
CA GLN A 81 -1.81 14.59 -0.95
C GLN A 81 -0.85 15.43 -0.08
N THR A 82 -0.36 14.87 1.03
CA THR A 82 0.37 15.64 2.06
C THR A 82 1.82 15.19 2.24
N LEU A 83 2.15 13.95 1.88
CA LEU A 83 3.51 13.42 1.96
C LEU A 83 4.33 13.79 0.72
N PRO A 84 5.65 13.99 0.86
CA PRO A 84 6.54 14.20 -0.27
C PRO A 84 6.60 12.94 -1.16
N HIS A 85 7.13 13.10 -2.36
CA HIS A 85 7.36 11.99 -3.28
C HIS A 85 8.05 10.82 -2.58
N GLY A 86 7.54 9.61 -2.84
CA GLY A 86 7.93 8.40 -2.13
C GLY A 86 6.82 7.37 -2.12
N VAL A 87 7.15 6.18 -1.62
CA VAL A 87 6.22 5.06 -1.48
C VAL A 87 5.96 4.79 -0.01
N TYR A 88 4.68 4.66 0.32
CA TYR A 88 4.21 4.51 1.70
C TYR A 88 3.15 3.41 1.81
N ILE A 89 3.06 2.81 2.98
CA ILE A 89 1.95 1.94 3.39
C ILE A 89 1.11 2.72 4.40
N ALA A 90 -0.20 2.84 4.18
CA ALA A 90 -1.15 3.46 5.08
C ALA A 90 -2.08 2.41 5.69
N MET A 91 -1.88 2.11 6.97
CA MET A 91 -2.66 1.13 7.74
C MET A 91 -2.77 1.59 9.19
N ASN A 92 -3.88 1.25 9.86
CA ASN A 92 -4.07 1.54 11.29
C ASN A 92 -3.95 3.05 11.64
N GLY A 93 -4.33 3.93 10.71
CA GLY A 93 -4.30 5.39 10.90
C GLY A 93 -2.89 6.00 10.88
N ARG A 94 -1.88 5.24 10.42
CA ARG A 94 -0.48 5.68 10.31
C ARG A 94 0.01 5.45 8.89
N TYR A 95 1.11 6.12 8.54
CA TYR A 95 1.91 5.76 7.37
C TYR A 95 3.23 5.12 7.80
N PHE A 96 3.78 4.30 6.92
CA PHE A 96 5.10 3.69 7.03
C PHE A 96 5.84 3.87 5.71
N HIS A 97 7.16 4.07 5.77
CA HIS A 97 7.97 4.04 4.56
C HIS A 97 8.09 2.62 4.03
N TRP A 98 8.13 2.46 2.71
CA TRP A 98 8.26 1.15 2.05
C TRP A 98 9.44 0.31 2.58
N TYR A 99 10.57 0.94 2.87
CA TYR A 99 11.77 0.26 3.37
C TYR A 99 11.69 -0.10 4.87
N ASN A 100 10.75 0.48 5.61
CA ASN A 100 10.61 0.35 7.06
C ASN A 100 9.18 0.01 7.49
N CYS A 101 8.62 -1.05 6.93
CA CYS A 101 7.29 -1.53 7.28
C CYS A 101 7.22 -3.04 7.29
N THR A 102 6.58 -3.63 8.30
CA THR A 102 6.25 -5.05 8.32
C THR A 102 4.90 -5.35 8.99
N LYS A 103 4.16 -6.32 8.46
CA LYS A 103 2.92 -6.86 9.01
C LYS A 103 3.25 -7.92 10.03
N ASP A 104 2.89 -7.66 11.27
CA ASP A 104 2.89 -8.67 12.30
C ASP A 104 1.75 -9.65 12.06
N LYS A 105 2.07 -10.85 11.57
CA LYS A 105 1.07 -11.88 11.26
C LYS A 105 0.28 -12.35 12.49
N SER A 106 0.81 -12.18 13.70
CA SER A 106 0.13 -12.61 14.93
C SER A 106 -0.98 -11.64 15.34
N SER A 107 -0.76 -10.33 15.15
CA SER A 107 -1.72 -9.28 15.53
C SER A 107 -2.47 -8.69 14.33
N GLY A 108 -2.01 -8.96 13.10
CA GLY A 108 -2.51 -8.35 11.87
C GLY A 108 -2.10 -6.88 11.68
N GLN A 109 -1.32 -6.31 12.60
CA GLN A 109 -0.96 -4.88 12.58
C GLN A 109 0.33 -4.63 11.81
N PHE A 110 0.42 -3.46 11.19
CA PHE A 110 1.64 -2.98 10.56
C PHE A 110 2.51 -2.21 11.57
N LYS A 111 3.83 -2.43 11.50
CA LYS A 111 4.84 -1.81 12.37
C LYS A 111 6.13 -1.53 11.61
N GLU A 112 7.01 -0.74 12.18
CA GLU A 112 8.36 -0.51 11.63
C GLU A 112 9.25 -1.75 11.82
N LYS A 113 10.15 -2.00 10.87
CA LYS A 113 11.22 -3.01 10.96
C LYS A 113 12.24 -2.48 11.97
N ARG A 114 12.36 -3.12 13.13
CA ARG A 114 13.37 -2.76 14.15
C ARG A 114 14.78 -3.11 13.69
#